data_AF-A0A8B8P841-F1
#
_entry.id   AF-A0A8B8P841-F1
#
_cell.length_a   1.000
_cell.length_b   1.000
_cell.length_c   1.000
_cell.angle_alpha   90.00
_cell.angle_beta   90.00
_cell.angle_gamma   90.00
#
_symmetry.space_group_name_H-M   'P 1'
#
loop_
_entity.id
_entity.type
_entity.pdbx_description
1 polymer ?
#
loop_
_entity_poly.entity_id
_entity_poly.type
_entity_poly.pdbx_seq_one_letter_code
_entity_poly.pdbx_strand_id
1 'polypeptide(L)'
;MNFALTRFFLHLGFSCEKPRNSRSYGFLLLNAKKRAFSSAAIPLAQKTGEELLVVVGGGAAGVYGAIRAKMVAPHLNVLVIEKGKILSKVKISGGGRCNVTNGQCTENLVLAEHYPRGHRELRGSFFSMHGPTDTITWFSEHGVELKTEDDGRVFPISDSSSSIIDCLLSEAKRKGVLIQTGKVVTSASRDVDGNFQVKIEKRTTNYMENLKADYLLIASGSSRQGYVLATQLGHSIVDPVPSLFTFKIEDSRLAELSGVSFPKVRVKLTLENVQTNIPQLTQVGPMLVTHWGLSGPAILKLSAWGARLLFSLDYEGDLFVDFVPDIKMEDLKSILMKQKHQFTKQKLLNACPLEFGIVKRFWKYVLDREGVDADILWASISNNSLIGIASLLKHCKFRVMGKGQFKDEFVTAGGVPLSEVLNVDGVTGGFNFQNAWSGGYIAGTSIGKLALDAKMETEVEHGTEVKHRTTLS
;
A
#
# COMPACT_ATOMS: atom_id res chain seq x y z
N MET A 1 24.75 29.89 30.98
CA MET A 1 24.74 31.34 30.68
C MET A 1 24.09 31.52 29.32
N ASN A 2 22.76 31.57 29.27
CA ASN A 2 21.90 32.76 29.28
C ASN A 2 21.96 33.64 28.01
N PHE A 3 20.86 33.55 27.27
CA PHE A 3 20.12 34.55 26.47
C PHE A 3 20.82 35.38 25.39
N ALA A 4 20.28 35.27 24.16
CA ALA A 4 19.53 36.38 23.56
C ALA A 4 18.64 35.90 22.39
N LEU A 5 17.33 36.13 22.53
CA LEU A 5 16.36 36.13 21.43
C LEU A 5 16.61 37.35 20.52
N THR A 6 16.27 37.25 19.24
CA THR A 6 15.71 38.40 18.52
C THR A 6 14.61 37.95 17.57
N ARG A 7 13.43 38.55 17.75
CA ARG A 7 12.22 38.39 16.94
C ARG A 7 12.32 39.28 15.71
N PHE A 8 11.82 38.81 14.56
CA PHE A 8 11.52 39.64 13.40
C PHE A 8 10.01 39.60 13.13
N PHE A 9 9.38 40.78 13.08
CA PHE A 9 8.05 41.05 12.53
C PHE A 9 8.21 42.25 11.58
N LEU A 10 7.63 42.15 10.38
CA LEU A 10 7.36 43.32 9.54
C LEU A 10 5.94 43.20 8.96
N HIS A 11 5.17 44.26 9.17
CA HIS A 11 3.79 44.49 8.71
C HIS A 11 3.83 45.62 7.67
N LEU A 12 3.07 45.50 6.59
CA LEU A 12 2.53 46.55 5.70
C LEU A 12 1.65 45.80 4.67
N GLY A 13 0.33 45.96 4.50
CA GLY A 13 -0.60 46.99 4.92
C GLY A 13 -0.91 47.94 3.76
N PHE A 14 -1.84 47.58 2.85
CA PHE A 14 -2.57 48.55 2.03
C PHE A 14 -3.98 48.03 1.68
N SER A 15 -4.98 48.81 2.08
CA SER A 15 -6.40 48.76 1.71
C SER A 15 -6.63 49.39 0.33
N CYS A 16 -7.70 48.99 -0.36
CA CYS A 16 -8.43 49.87 -1.27
C CYS A 16 -9.90 49.43 -1.41
N GLU A 17 -10.77 50.42 -1.60
CA GLU A 17 -12.22 50.44 -1.42
C GLU A 17 -13.05 49.85 -2.58
N LYS A 18 -14.32 49.61 -2.27
CA LYS A 18 -15.41 49.20 -3.18
C LYS A 18 -15.73 50.25 -4.25
N PRO A 19 -16.47 49.84 -5.30
CA PRO A 19 -17.74 50.51 -5.54
C PRO A 19 -18.94 49.57 -5.64
N ARG A 20 -20.11 50.14 -5.32
CA ARG A 20 -21.45 49.57 -5.41
C ARG A 20 -21.86 49.33 -6.87
N ASN A 21 -22.55 48.23 -7.13
CA ASN A 21 -23.71 48.27 -8.02
C ASN A 21 -24.70 47.15 -7.73
N SER A 22 -25.95 47.56 -7.61
CA SER A 22 -27.15 46.76 -7.35
C SER A 22 -27.61 46.00 -8.59
N ARG A 23 -28.02 44.74 -8.42
CA ARG A 23 -29.20 44.17 -9.09
C ARG A 23 -29.63 42.87 -8.37
N SER A 24 -30.84 42.95 -7.81
CA SER A 24 -31.68 41.86 -7.33
C SER A 24 -31.87 40.81 -8.43
N TYR A 25 -31.89 39.51 -8.09
CA TYR A 25 -32.97 38.56 -8.41
C TYR A 25 -32.66 37.17 -7.81
N GLY A 26 -33.65 36.56 -7.17
CA GLY A 26 -33.82 35.10 -7.17
C GLY A 26 -33.28 34.32 -5.96
N PHE A 27 -34.11 34.22 -4.93
CA PHE A 27 -34.04 33.15 -3.93
C PHE A 27 -34.10 31.77 -4.62
N LEU A 28 -33.09 30.92 -4.42
CA LEU A 28 -33.17 29.47 -4.61
C LEU A 28 -32.47 28.81 -3.42
N LEU A 29 -33.29 28.50 -2.40
CA LEU A 29 -32.92 27.68 -1.25
C LEU A 29 -32.70 26.23 -1.72
N LEU A 30 -31.45 25.89 -2.05
CA LEU A 30 -31.02 24.50 -2.18
C LEU A 30 -30.48 24.01 -0.84
N ASN A 31 -31.33 23.29 -0.11
CA ASN A 31 -31.01 22.49 1.06
C ASN A 31 -29.99 21.38 0.71
N ALA A 32 -28.70 21.70 0.75
CA ALA A 32 -27.65 20.69 0.76
C ALA A 32 -27.44 20.20 2.21
N LYS A 33 -28.15 19.12 2.57
CA LYS A 33 -27.96 18.39 3.83
C LYS A 33 -26.48 17.96 3.96
N LYS A 34 -25.68 18.72 4.68
CA LYS A 34 -24.42 18.23 5.26
C LYS A 34 -24.79 17.10 6.23
N ARG A 35 -24.54 15.84 5.84
CA ARG A 35 -24.53 14.70 6.78
C ARG A 35 -23.36 14.91 7.74
N ALA A 36 -23.61 15.64 8.82
CA ALA A 36 -22.75 15.64 9.99
C ALA A 36 -22.86 14.27 10.64
N PHE A 37 -21.77 13.51 10.65
CA PHE A 37 -21.64 12.39 11.58
C PHE A 37 -21.65 12.99 13.00
N SER A 38 -22.74 12.78 13.71
CA SER A 38 -22.90 13.14 15.11
C SER A 38 -21.74 12.59 15.94
N SER A 39 -21.03 13.48 16.64
CA SER A 39 -19.97 13.17 17.60
C SER A 39 -20.55 12.83 18.98
N ALA A 40 -21.57 11.96 19.02
CA ALA A 40 -22.01 11.42 20.30
C ALA A 40 -20.91 10.48 20.80
N ALA A 41 -20.20 10.91 21.85
CA ALA A 41 -19.48 9.98 22.71
C ALA A 41 -20.53 9.06 23.30
N ILE A 42 -20.73 7.88 22.69
CA ILE A 42 -21.38 6.79 23.38
C ILE A 42 -20.41 6.48 24.52
N PRO A 43 -20.78 6.72 25.80
CA PRO A 43 -20.05 6.10 26.88
C PRO A 43 -20.19 4.62 26.57
N LEU A 44 -19.08 3.93 26.40
CA LEU A 44 -19.08 2.49 26.57
C LEU A 44 -19.38 2.29 28.06
N ALA A 45 -20.64 2.46 28.46
CA ALA A 45 -21.13 1.93 29.71
C ALA A 45 -21.00 0.43 29.48
N GLN A 46 -19.83 -0.11 29.85
CA GLN A 46 -19.60 -1.54 29.91
C GLN A 46 -20.76 -2.07 30.73
N LYS A 47 -21.74 -2.67 30.05
CA LYS A 47 -22.73 -3.47 30.77
C LYS A 47 -21.90 -4.51 31.50
N THR A 48 -22.05 -4.56 32.81
CA THR A 48 -21.39 -5.54 33.66
C THR A 48 -21.56 -6.93 33.04
N GLY A 49 -20.45 -7.55 32.61
CA GLY A 49 -20.41 -8.89 32.01
C GLY A 49 -20.14 -8.99 30.52
N GLU A 50 -20.04 -7.90 29.75
CA GLU A 50 -19.71 -7.98 28.31
C GLU A 50 -18.25 -7.60 28.03
N GLU A 51 -17.47 -8.58 27.54
CA GLU A 51 -16.08 -8.40 27.12
C GLU A 51 -15.92 -7.36 25.99
N LEU A 52 -14.74 -6.75 25.92
CA LEU A 52 -14.38 -5.70 24.99
C LEU A 52 -13.10 -6.03 24.21
N LEU A 53 -13.21 -5.98 22.89
CA LEU A 53 -12.09 -5.90 21.96
C LEU A 53 -11.82 -4.44 21.57
N VAL A 54 -10.60 -3.97 21.85
CA VAL A 54 -10.07 -2.72 21.29
C VAL A 54 -9.21 -3.01 20.07
N VAL A 55 -9.54 -2.40 18.94
CA VAL A 55 -8.77 -2.47 17.69
C VAL A 55 -8.05 -1.15 17.47
N VAL A 56 -6.73 -1.18 17.41
CA VAL A 56 -5.88 -0.01 17.18
C VAL A 56 -5.53 0.10 15.71
N GLY A 57 -6.22 0.98 14.99
CA GLY A 57 -6.06 1.24 13.56
C GLY A 57 -7.32 0.92 12.76
N GLY A 58 -7.86 1.93 12.09
CA GLY A 58 -9.01 1.84 11.17
C GLY A 58 -8.59 1.56 9.73
N GLY A 59 -7.56 0.75 9.53
CA GLY A 59 -7.13 0.30 8.21
C GLY A 59 -7.92 -0.92 7.71
N ALA A 60 -7.48 -1.46 6.57
CA ALA A 60 -8.03 -2.69 5.99
C ALA A 60 -8.14 -3.84 7.00
N ALA A 61 -7.00 -4.26 7.58
CA ALA A 61 -6.96 -5.37 8.54
C ALA A 61 -7.79 -5.09 9.81
N GLY A 62 -7.73 -3.87 10.35
CA GLY A 62 -8.41 -3.53 11.59
C GLY A 62 -9.92 -3.53 11.46
N VAL A 63 -10.46 -2.88 10.43
CA VAL A 63 -11.90 -2.86 10.17
C VAL A 63 -12.41 -4.25 9.81
N TYR A 64 -11.69 -4.98 8.94
CA TYR A 64 -12.08 -6.33 8.53
C TYR A 64 -12.07 -7.32 9.71
N GLY A 65 -11.02 -7.27 10.54
CA GLY A 65 -10.93 -8.10 11.75
C GLY A 65 -11.97 -7.77 12.81
N ALA A 66 -12.31 -6.48 12.98
CA ALA A 66 -13.38 -6.05 13.88
C ALA A 66 -14.76 -6.61 13.45
N ILE A 67 -15.08 -6.52 12.16
CA ILE A 67 -16.30 -7.11 11.59
C ILE A 67 -16.30 -8.62 11.85
N ARG A 68 -15.18 -9.29 11.55
CA ARG A 68 -15.07 -10.74 11.70
C ARG A 68 -15.23 -11.18 13.15
N ALA A 69 -14.63 -10.49 14.12
CA ALA A 69 -14.80 -10.77 15.53
C ALA A 69 -16.28 -10.72 15.95
N LYS A 70 -17.01 -9.66 15.53
CA LYS A 70 -18.46 -9.55 15.75
C LYS A 70 -19.28 -10.62 15.02
N MET A 71 -18.83 -11.11 13.87
CA MET A 71 -19.51 -12.20 13.16
C MET A 71 -19.41 -13.52 13.92
N VAL A 72 -18.28 -13.78 14.58
CA VAL A 72 -18.05 -15.00 15.36
C VAL A 72 -18.67 -14.91 16.76
N ALA A 73 -18.49 -13.78 17.45
CA ALA A 73 -19.07 -13.50 18.76
C ALA A 73 -19.95 -12.23 18.70
N PRO A 74 -21.26 -12.37 18.42
CA PRO A 74 -22.17 -11.22 18.32
C PRO A 74 -22.25 -10.37 19.60
N HIS A 75 -22.04 -10.97 20.78
CA HIS A 75 -22.06 -10.31 22.09
C HIS A 75 -20.81 -9.48 22.39
N LEU A 76 -19.65 -9.83 21.81
CA LEU A 76 -18.38 -9.16 22.08
C LEU A 76 -18.44 -7.68 21.73
N ASN A 77 -18.19 -6.76 22.66
CA ASN A 77 -18.11 -5.34 22.32
C ASN A 77 -16.84 -5.06 21.52
N VAL A 78 -16.95 -4.31 20.42
CA VAL A 78 -15.79 -4.03 19.55
C VAL A 78 -15.67 -2.53 19.30
N LEU A 79 -14.51 -1.96 19.66
CA LEU A 79 -14.17 -0.56 19.47
C LEU A 79 -12.93 -0.43 18.58
N VAL A 80 -13.08 0.17 17.40
CA VAL A 80 -11.98 0.55 16.51
C VAL A 80 -11.57 2.00 16.78
N ILE A 81 -10.30 2.22 17.05
CA ILE A 81 -9.70 3.54 17.30
C ILE A 81 -8.77 3.89 16.13
N GLU A 82 -9.01 5.04 15.51
CA GLU A 82 -8.25 5.54 14.36
C GLU A 82 -7.74 6.98 14.59
N LYS A 83 -6.45 7.20 14.34
CA LYS A 83 -5.77 8.48 14.51
C LYS A 83 -6.23 9.56 13.53
N GLY A 84 -6.54 9.18 12.31
CA GLY A 84 -6.87 10.05 11.20
C GLY A 84 -8.20 9.69 10.57
N LYS A 85 -8.20 9.62 9.23
CA LYS A 85 -9.36 9.17 8.46
C LYS A 85 -9.33 7.66 8.31
N ILE A 86 -10.45 7.02 8.62
CA ILE A 86 -10.64 5.58 8.44
C ILE A 86 -10.47 5.17 6.97
N LEU A 87 -9.88 3.98 6.76
CA LEU A 87 -9.66 3.36 5.45
C LEU A 87 -8.98 4.27 4.41
N SER A 88 -8.17 5.24 4.87
CA SER A 88 -7.50 6.21 4.02
C SER A 88 -6.58 5.56 2.97
N LYS A 89 -5.83 4.51 3.34
CA LYS A 89 -5.03 3.73 2.37
C LYS A 89 -5.88 2.98 1.35
N VAL A 90 -7.04 2.43 1.75
CA VAL A 90 -7.98 1.80 0.81
C VAL A 90 -8.44 2.83 -0.22
N LYS A 91 -8.78 4.04 0.23
CA LYS A 91 -9.26 5.14 -0.62
C LYS A 91 -8.31 5.53 -1.74
N ILE A 92 -7.01 5.60 -1.45
CA ILE A 92 -6.02 6.07 -2.45
C ILE A 92 -5.45 4.92 -3.30
N SER A 93 -5.63 3.67 -2.86
CA SER A 93 -5.02 2.52 -3.51
C SER A 93 -5.55 2.24 -4.91
N GLY A 94 -4.71 1.63 -5.75
CA GLY A 94 -5.08 1.29 -7.13
C GLY A 94 -5.50 2.50 -7.97
N GLY A 95 -4.95 3.69 -7.68
CA GLY A 95 -5.35 4.94 -8.33
C GLY A 95 -6.76 5.41 -7.94
N GLY A 96 -7.21 5.07 -6.72
CA GLY A 96 -8.56 5.36 -6.25
C GLY A 96 -9.60 4.28 -6.57
N ARG A 97 -9.22 3.21 -7.29
CA ARG A 97 -10.10 2.08 -7.64
C ARG A 97 -10.11 0.96 -6.59
N CYS A 98 -9.07 0.90 -5.75
CA CYS A 98 -8.76 -0.21 -4.82
C CYS A 98 -8.48 -1.54 -5.53
N ASN A 99 -7.20 -1.91 -5.62
CA ASN A 99 -6.79 -3.25 -6.03
C ASN A 99 -6.96 -4.21 -4.84
N VAL A 100 -8.11 -4.88 -4.75
CA VAL A 100 -8.61 -5.61 -3.57
C VAL A 100 -7.75 -6.83 -3.23
N THR A 101 -7.40 -7.62 -4.24
CA THR A 101 -6.62 -8.86 -4.12
C THR A 101 -6.03 -9.24 -5.49
N ASN A 102 -5.47 -10.44 -5.62
CA ASN A 102 -4.99 -11.00 -6.88
C ASN A 102 -5.74 -12.29 -7.24
N GLY A 103 -6.50 -12.27 -8.34
CA GLY A 103 -7.39 -13.35 -8.76
C GLY A 103 -6.72 -14.49 -9.52
N GLN A 104 -5.44 -14.34 -9.88
CA GLN A 104 -4.66 -15.39 -10.54
C GLN A 104 -3.85 -16.24 -9.55
N CYS A 105 -3.78 -15.84 -8.27
CA CYS A 105 -3.01 -16.52 -7.24
C CYS A 105 -3.92 -17.37 -6.33
N THR A 106 -4.52 -18.43 -6.88
CA THR A 106 -5.41 -19.33 -6.11
C THR A 106 -4.64 -20.33 -5.25
N GLU A 107 -3.38 -20.61 -5.59
CA GLU A 107 -2.52 -21.51 -4.82
C GLU A 107 -1.67 -20.74 -3.81
N ASN A 108 -1.65 -21.21 -2.55
CA ASN A 108 -0.88 -20.57 -1.48
C ASN A 108 0.62 -20.45 -1.80
N LEU A 109 1.19 -21.44 -2.47
CA LEU A 109 2.61 -21.43 -2.85
C LEU A 109 2.92 -20.27 -3.81
N VAL A 110 2.12 -20.13 -4.86
CA VAL A 110 2.24 -19.04 -5.86
C VAL A 110 1.98 -17.69 -5.20
N LEU A 111 0.96 -17.61 -4.34
CA LEU A 111 0.66 -16.39 -3.60
C LEU A 111 1.84 -15.96 -2.72
N ALA A 112 2.46 -16.91 -2.00
CA ALA A 112 3.59 -16.64 -1.12
C ALA A 112 4.83 -16.11 -1.86
N GLU A 113 5.06 -16.51 -3.12
CA GLU A 113 6.18 -16.01 -3.94
C GLU A 113 6.12 -14.51 -4.21
N HIS A 114 4.95 -13.89 -4.03
CA HIS A 114 4.75 -12.45 -4.18
C HIS A 114 5.07 -11.65 -2.92
N TYR A 115 5.60 -12.29 -1.87
CA TYR A 115 5.97 -11.66 -0.61
C TYR A 115 7.49 -11.70 -0.39
N PRO A 116 8.23 -10.62 -0.66
CA PRO A 116 9.68 -10.63 -0.52
C PRO A 116 10.16 -11.06 0.87
N ARG A 117 9.40 -10.71 1.92
CA ARG A 117 9.62 -11.21 3.28
C ARG A 117 8.42 -12.00 3.78
N GLY A 118 8.73 -13.08 4.48
CA GLY A 118 7.74 -14.00 5.05
C GLY A 118 7.12 -14.99 4.08
N HIS A 119 7.62 -15.09 2.83
CA HIS A 119 7.10 -16.07 1.87
C HIS A 119 7.15 -17.51 2.41
N ARG A 120 8.15 -17.89 3.21
CA ARG A 120 8.25 -19.28 3.69
C ARG A 120 7.12 -19.61 4.65
N GLU A 121 6.84 -18.70 5.56
CA GLU A 121 5.78 -18.79 6.57
C GLU A 121 4.39 -18.71 5.91
N LEU A 122 4.27 -17.92 4.84
CA LEU A 122 3.04 -17.76 4.07
C LEU A 122 2.70 -18.94 3.14
N ARG A 123 3.63 -19.89 2.91
CA ARG A 123 3.34 -21.13 2.15
C ARG A 123 2.36 -22.06 2.87
N GLY A 124 2.25 -21.93 4.19
CA GLY A 124 1.43 -22.78 5.04
C GLY A 124 -0.06 -22.42 5.03
N SER A 125 -0.71 -22.61 6.18
CA SER A 125 -2.16 -22.47 6.35
C SER A 125 -2.68 -21.04 6.38
N PHE A 126 -1.80 -20.03 6.37
CA PHE A 126 -2.19 -18.62 6.51
C PHE A 126 -3.25 -18.22 5.46
N PHE A 127 -2.99 -18.50 4.18
CA PHE A 127 -3.96 -18.21 3.11
C PHE A 127 -5.03 -19.29 2.93
N SER A 128 -4.91 -20.45 3.59
CA SER A 128 -5.96 -21.47 3.61
C SER A 128 -7.17 -21.06 4.46
N MET A 129 -6.97 -20.16 5.43
CA MET A 129 -8.05 -19.67 6.31
C MET A 129 -8.90 -18.59 5.62
N HIS A 130 -8.26 -17.75 4.81
CA HIS A 130 -8.91 -16.67 4.07
C HIS A 130 -8.00 -16.18 2.93
N GLY A 131 -8.11 -16.81 1.77
CA GLY A 131 -7.32 -16.52 0.57
C GLY A 131 -8.00 -15.55 -0.39
N PRO A 132 -7.43 -15.32 -1.59
CA PRO A 132 -8.02 -14.44 -2.61
C PRO A 132 -9.43 -14.81 -3.01
N THR A 133 -9.72 -16.10 -3.18
CA THR A 133 -11.06 -16.58 -3.51
C THR A 133 -12.07 -16.24 -2.41
N ASP A 134 -11.70 -16.45 -1.15
CA ASP A 134 -12.56 -16.12 0.00
C ASP A 134 -12.78 -14.61 0.12
N THR A 135 -11.75 -13.81 -0.14
CA THR A 135 -11.85 -12.35 -0.18
C THR A 135 -12.81 -11.90 -1.28
N ILE A 136 -12.71 -12.45 -2.49
CA ILE A 136 -13.61 -12.13 -3.59
C ILE A 136 -15.05 -12.48 -3.24
N THR A 137 -15.28 -13.71 -2.78
CA THR A 137 -16.61 -14.19 -2.35
C THR A 137 -17.18 -13.31 -1.26
N TRP A 138 -16.40 -12.97 -0.24
CA TRP A 138 -16.87 -12.14 0.87
C TRP A 138 -17.35 -10.77 0.38
N PHE A 139 -16.60 -10.08 -0.50
CA PHE A 139 -17.05 -8.78 -1.02
C PHE A 139 -18.29 -8.91 -1.91
N SER A 140 -18.37 -9.94 -2.77
CA SER A 140 -19.56 -10.20 -3.59
C SER A 140 -20.80 -10.48 -2.74
N GLU A 141 -20.70 -11.31 -1.70
CA GLU A 141 -21.79 -11.59 -0.75
C GLU A 141 -22.26 -10.35 0.02
N HIS A 142 -21.38 -9.35 0.16
CA HIS A 142 -21.68 -8.07 0.81
C HIS A 142 -21.93 -6.94 -0.21
N GLY A 143 -22.32 -7.29 -1.44
CA GLY A 143 -22.86 -6.36 -2.43
C GLY A 143 -21.83 -5.58 -3.24
N VAL A 144 -20.57 -6.02 -3.26
CA VAL A 144 -19.51 -5.44 -4.10
C VAL A 144 -19.01 -6.46 -5.09
N GLU A 145 -19.56 -6.41 -6.30
CA GLU A 145 -19.08 -7.21 -7.43
C GLU A 145 -17.66 -6.81 -7.83
N LEU A 146 -16.82 -7.81 -8.09
CA LEU A 146 -15.41 -7.64 -8.43
C LEU A 146 -15.11 -8.18 -9.85
N LYS A 147 -14.12 -7.58 -10.50
CA LYS A 147 -13.57 -8.01 -11.79
C LYS A 147 -12.06 -8.25 -11.67
N THR A 148 -11.58 -9.28 -12.36
CA THR A 148 -10.14 -9.58 -12.49
C THR A 148 -9.66 -9.08 -13.85
N GLU A 149 -8.60 -8.26 -13.85
CA GLU A 149 -7.91 -7.81 -15.07
C GLU A 149 -6.93 -8.89 -15.55
N ASP A 150 -6.45 -8.79 -16.81
CA ASP A 150 -5.56 -9.78 -17.45
C ASP A 150 -4.25 -10.03 -16.68
N ASP A 151 -3.80 -9.06 -15.88
CA ASP A 151 -2.61 -9.15 -15.04
C ASP A 151 -2.89 -9.68 -13.62
N GLY A 152 -4.11 -10.19 -13.40
CA GLY A 152 -4.56 -10.84 -12.18
C GLY A 152 -5.02 -9.89 -11.09
N ARG A 153 -4.87 -8.57 -11.25
CA ARG A 153 -5.36 -7.61 -10.27
C ARG A 153 -6.88 -7.61 -10.20
N VAL A 154 -7.42 -7.46 -9.00
CA VAL A 154 -8.86 -7.49 -8.77
C VAL A 154 -9.35 -6.12 -8.32
N PHE A 155 -10.36 -5.59 -9.01
CA PHE A 155 -10.96 -4.29 -8.74
C PHE A 155 -12.47 -4.43 -8.58
N PRO A 156 -13.15 -3.53 -7.85
CA PRO A 156 -14.60 -3.43 -7.91
C PRO A 156 -15.03 -3.08 -9.35
N ILE A 157 -16.17 -3.62 -9.80
CA ILE A 157 -16.72 -3.30 -11.13
C ILE A 157 -16.95 -1.80 -11.31
N SER A 158 -17.25 -1.09 -10.22
CA SER A 158 -17.43 0.36 -10.17
C SER A 158 -16.15 1.17 -10.46
N ASP A 159 -14.98 0.52 -10.49
CA ASP A 159 -13.66 1.17 -10.54
C ASP A 159 -13.48 2.24 -9.43
N SER A 160 -14.10 2.03 -8.26
CA SER A 160 -14.08 2.99 -7.17
C SER A 160 -13.82 2.32 -5.83
N SER A 161 -12.75 2.75 -5.16
CA SER A 161 -12.43 2.37 -3.78
C SER A 161 -13.53 2.73 -2.79
N SER A 162 -14.39 3.70 -3.12
CA SER A 162 -15.54 4.05 -2.29
C SER A 162 -16.50 2.87 -2.13
N SER A 163 -16.68 2.02 -3.15
CA SER A 163 -17.53 0.83 -3.05
C SER A 163 -17.03 -0.13 -1.96
N ILE A 164 -15.71 -0.32 -1.87
CA ILE A 164 -15.07 -1.16 -0.85
C ILE A 164 -15.21 -0.51 0.54
N ILE A 165 -14.99 0.80 0.64
CA ILE A 165 -15.10 1.54 1.90
C ILE A 165 -16.54 1.53 2.43
N ASP A 166 -17.51 1.82 1.56
CA ASP A 166 -18.92 1.89 1.93
C ASP A 166 -19.44 0.52 2.36
N CYS A 167 -19.02 -0.55 1.70
CA CYS A 167 -19.28 -1.93 2.12
C CYS A 167 -18.75 -2.20 3.54
N LEU A 168 -17.45 -1.99 3.78
CA LEU A 168 -16.82 -2.23 5.08
C LEU A 168 -17.46 -1.41 6.21
N LEU A 169 -17.74 -0.12 5.97
CA LEU A 169 -18.36 0.75 6.98
C LEU A 169 -19.82 0.39 7.24
N SER A 170 -20.57 0.00 6.21
CA SER A 170 -21.95 -0.45 6.36
C SER A 170 -22.02 -1.75 7.15
N GLU A 171 -21.12 -2.69 6.87
CA GLU A 171 -21.01 -3.95 7.59
C GLU A 171 -20.59 -3.78 9.04
N ALA A 172 -19.56 -2.96 9.30
CA ALA A 172 -19.16 -2.60 10.65
C ALA A 172 -20.33 -2.02 11.45
N LYS A 173 -21.08 -1.07 10.86
CA LYS A 173 -22.25 -0.48 11.50
C LYS A 173 -23.36 -1.51 11.74
N ARG A 174 -23.66 -2.35 10.75
CA ARG A 174 -24.70 -3.39 10.83
C ARG A 174 -24.41 -4.40 11.95
N LYS A 175 -23.14 -4.72 12.17
CA LYS A 175 -22.67 -5.64 13.23
C LYS A 175 -22.46 -4.98 14.59
N GLY A 176 -22.67 -3.67 14.70
CA GLY A 176 -22.50 -2.94 15.95
C GLY A 176 -21.04 -2.71 16.35
N VAL A 177 -20.12 -2.68 15.39
CA VAL A 177 -18.73 -2.24 15.62
C VAL A 177 -18.72 -0.73 15.81
N LEU A 178 -18.17 -0.28 16.93
CA LEU A 178 -18.01 1.15 17.22
C LEU A 178 -16.69 1.65 16.64
N ILE A 179 -16.73 2.80 15.98
CA ILE A 179 -15.57 3.39 15.32
C ILE A 179 -15.37 4.82 15.82
N GLN A 180 -14.18 5.11 16.34
CA GLN A 180 -13.80 6.43 16.83
C GLN A 180 -12.55 6.93 16.08
N THR A 181 -12.70 8.06 15.40
CA THR A 181 -11.61 8.71 14.65
C THR A 181 -11.04 9.92 15.42
N GLY A 182 -9.85 10.38 15.04
CA GLY A 182 -9.17 11.49 15.71
C GLY A 182 -8.63 11.15 17.11
N LYS A 183 -8.54 9.86 17.45
CA LYS A 183 -8.04 9.34 18.73
C LYS A 183 -6.77 8.51 18.51
N VAL A 184 -5.81 8.60 19.41
CA VAL A 184 -4.51 7.92 19.33
C VAL A 184 -4.32 7.07 20.58
N VAL A 185 -4.12 5.78 20.41
CA VAL A 185 -3.64 4.90 21.48
C VAL A 185 -2.16 5.16 21.74
N THR A 186 -1.82 5.77 22.86
CA THR A 186 -0.44 6.17 23.19
C THR A 186 0.31 5.11 23.97
N SER A 187 -0.40 4.26 24.72
CA SER A 187 0.21 3.10 25.37
C SER A 187 -0.76 1.95 25.57
N ALA A 188 -0.21 0.73 25.64
CA ALA A 188 -0.91 -0.47 26.07
C ALA A 188 -0.02 -1.30 27.00
N SER A 189 -0.61 -1.84 28.06
CA SER A 189 0.05 -2.75 29.01
C SER A 189 -0.91 -3.82 29.50
N ARG A 190 -0.41 -4.99 29.90
CA ARG A 190 -1.24 -6.00 30.56
C ARG A 190 -1.33 -5.74 32.05
N ASP A 191 -2.51 -5.94 32.64
CA ASP A 191 -2.71 -5.94 34.08
C ASP A 191 -2.53 -7.35 34.69
N VAL A 192 -2.65 -7.43 36.02
CA VAL A 192 -2.47 -8.68 36.78
C VAL A 192 -3.52 -9.73 36.46
N ASP A 193 -4.70 -9.31 36.00
CA ASP A 193 -5.83 -10.19 35.64
C ASP A 193 -5.72 -10.67 34.18
N GLY A 194 -4.67 -10.26 33.46
CA GLY A 194 -4.46 -10.60 32.06
C GLY A 194 -5.14 -9.67 31.04
N ASN A 195 -5.89 -8.66 31.51
CA ASN A 195 -6.56 -7.69 30.65
C ASN A 195 -5.59 -6.60 30.17
N PHE A 196 -5.99 -5.87 29.14
CA PHE A 196 -5.22 -4.75 28.59
C PHE A 196 -5.70 -3.41 29.14
N GLN A 197 -4.77 -2.63 29.68
CA GLN A 197 -4.94 -1.23 30.02
C GLN A 197 -4.47 -0.38 28.83
N VAL A 198 -5.41 0.32 28.20
CA VAL A 198 -5.17 1.07 26.96
C VAL A 198 -5.35 2.57 27.23
N LYS A 199 -4.31 3.37 26.96
CA LYS A 199 -4.36 4.83 27.07
C LYS A 199 -4.65 5.46 25.72
N ILE A 200 -5.69 6.29 25.66
CA ILE A 200 -6.21 6.88 24.43
C ILE A 200 -6.21 8.40 24.57
N GLU A 201 -5.53 9.08 23.66
CA GLU A 201 -5.48 10.54 23.56
C GLU A 201 -6.45 11.04 22.48
N LYS A 202 -7.33 11.97 22.83
CA LYS A 202 -8.15 12.69 21.86
C LYS A 202 -7.38 13.90 21.32
N ARG A 203 -7.01 13.87 20.04
CA ARG A 203 -6.11 14.86 19.41
C ARG A 203 -6.60 16.30 19.43
N THR A 204 -7.92 16.52 19.50
CA THR A 204 -8.50 17.86 19.46
C THR A 204 -8.48 18.57 20.81
N THR A 205 -8.41 17.82 21.91
CA THR A 205 -8.52 18.35 23.27
C THR A 205 -7.37 17.92 24.19
N ASN A 206 -6.44 17.11 23.69
CA ASN A 206 -5.38 16.43 24.46
C ASN A 206 -5.93 15.73 25.72
N TYR A 207 -7.18 15.29 25.65
CA TYR A 207 -7.84 14.59 26.74
C TYR A 207 -7.39 13.13 26.72
N MET A 208 -6.98 12.65 27.89
CA MET A 208 -6.54 11.27 28.10
C MET A 208 -7.66 10.43 28.69
N GLU A 209 -7.94 9.31 28.04
CA GLU A 209 -8.91 8.31 28.43
C GLU A 209 -8.17 7.00 28.68
N ASN A 210 -8.46 6.31 29.79
CA ASN A 210 -7.96 4.97 30.06
C ASN A 210 -9.11 3.99 29.90
N LEU A 211 -8.86 2.89 29.19
CA LEU A 211 -9.85 1.88 28.89
C LEU A 211 -9.28 0.50 29.23
N LYS A 212 -10.05 -0.29 29.97
CA LYS A 212 -9.75 -1.72 30.19
C LYS A 212 -10.40 -2.52 29.07
N ALA A 213 -9.65 -3.42 28.46
CA ALA A 213 -10.11 -4.29 27.37
C ALA A 213 -9.63 -5.72 27.58
N ASP A 214 -10.49 -6.69 27.34
CA ASP A 214 -10.19 -8.11 27.43
C ASP A 214 -9.30 -8.55 26.25
N TYR A 215 -9.53 -7.94 25.07
CA TYR A 215 -8.79 -8.23 23.86
C TYR A 215 -8.22 -6.96 23.22
N LEU A 216 -7.01 -7.08 22.65
CA LEU A 216 -6.34 -6.00 21.93
C LEU A 216 -5.86 -6.48 20.55
N LEU A 217 -6.30 -5.82 19.49
CA LEU A 217 -5.84 -6.05 18.12
C LEU A 217 -5.09 -4.82 17.61
N ILE A 218 -3.79 -4.92 17.39
CA ILE A 218 -2.97 -3.84 16.82
C ILE A 218 -2.93 -3.99 15.29
N ALA A 219 -3.71 -3.16 14.59
CA ALA A 219 -3.84 -3.15 13.13
C ALA A 219 -3.44 -1.78 12.51
N SER A 220 -2.41 -1.16 13.07
CA SER A 220 -2.00 0.21 12.74
C SER A 220 -1.16 0.35 11.45
N GLY A 221 -1.02 -0.73 10.69
CA GLY A 221 -0.18 -0.78 9.49
C GLY A 221 1.28 -0.45 9.79
N SER A 222 1.89 0.39 8.96
CA SER A 222 3.28 0.82 9.10
C SER A 222 3.48 2.04 10.01
N SER A 223 2.52 2.34 10.88
CA SER A 223 2.61 3.51 11.76
C SER A 223 3.60 3.27 12.89
N ARG A 224 4.39 4.30 13.24
CA ARG A 224 5.30 4.26 14.40
C ARG A 224 4.57 3.95 15.71
N GLN A 225 3.30 4.34 15.81
CA GLN A 225 2.45 4.05 16.96
C GLN A 225 2.33 2.55 17.20
N GLY A 226 2.07 1.75 16.15
CA GLY A 226 1.99 0.29 16.29
C GLY A 226 3.27 -0.33 16.82
N TYR A 227 4.41 0.12 16.31
CA TYR A 227 5.72 -0.37 16.76
C TYR A 227 5.99 -0.04 18.22
N VAL A 228 5.66 1.18 18.66
CA VAL A 228 5.76 1.57 20.08
C VAL A 228 4.88 0.69 20.96
N LEU A 229 3.64 0.42 20.55
CA LEU A 229 2.72 -0.45 21.31
C LEU A 229 3.23 -1.89 21.37
N ALA A 230 3.73 -2.43 20.25
CA ALA A 230 4.31 -3.76 20.21
C ALA A 230 5.51 -3.87 21.16
N THR A 231 6.42 -2.88 21.17
CA THR A 231 7.55 -2.84 22.10
C THR A 231 7.12 -2.75 23.56
N GLN A 232 6.09 -1.96 23.89
CA GLN A 232 5.53 -1.91 25.25
C GLN A 232 4.95 -3.26 25.70
N LEU A 233 4.48 -4.08 24.75
CA LEU A 233 3.97 -5.43 25.00
C LEU A 233 5.07 -6.51 24.95
N GLY A 234 6.34 -6.12 24.84
CA GLY A 234 7.50 -7.02 24.91
C GLY A 234 8.04 -7.50 23.56
N HIS A 235 7.51 -7.01 22.43
CA HIS A 235 7.96 -7.41 21.11
C HIS A 235 9.16 -6.62 20.61
N SER A 236 10.04 -7.28 19.87
CA SER A 236 11.13 -6.60 19.16
C SER A 236 10.65 -6.02 17.83
N ILE A 237 11.40 -5.05 17.28
CA ILE A 237 11.06 -4.39 16.01
C ILE A 237 12.26 -4.47 15.07
N VAL A 238 12.05 -5.06 13.90
CA VAL A 238 12.98 -4.94 12.78
C VAL A 238 12.76 -3.59 12.12
N ASP A 239 13.82 -2.79 11.97
CA ASP A 239 13.74 -1.40 11.51
C ASP A 239 12.86 -1.24 10.27
N PRO A 240 11.84 -0.36 10.30
CA PRO A 240 10.95 -0.16 9.17
C PRO A 240 11.64 0.66 8.07
N VAL A 241 11.80 0.08 6.88
CA VAL A 241 12.37 0.75 5.70
C VAL A 241 11.36 0.77 4.54
N PRO A 242 11.37 1.79 3.67
CA PRO A 242 10.54 1.84 2.47
C PRO A 242 10.65 0.59 1.56
N SER A 243 9.51 0.17 1.02
CA SER A 243 9.32 -0.86 -0.02
C SER A 243 8.29 -0.34 -1.04
N LEU A 244 8.29 -0.90 -2.25
CA LEU A 244 7.42 -0.46 -3.37
C LEU A 244 7.54 1.03 -3.68
N PHE A 245 8.74 1.48 -4.01
CA PHE A 245 9.03 2.87 -4.35
C PHE A 245 9.58 3.02 -5.76
N THR A 246 9.41 4.21 -6.32
CA THR A 246 9.98 4.60 -7.61
C THR A 246 11.46 4.94 -7.48
N PHE A 247 12.23 4.78 -8.54
CA PHE A 247 13.65 5.15 -8.55
C PHE A 247 13.83 6.56 -9.08
N LYS A 248 14.58 7.37 -8.34
CA LYS A 248 15.01 8.69 -8.77
C LYS A 248 16.23 8.52 -9.68
N ILE A 249 16.14 9.04 -10.89
CA ILE A 249 17.20 8.98 -11.91
C ILE A 249 17.60 10.41 -12.26
N GLU A 250 18.89 10.69 -12.31
CA GLU A 250 19.42 11.97 -12.78
C GLU A 250 19.74 11.89 -14.28
N ASP A 251 18.72 12.10 -15.10
CA ASP A 251 18.86 12.24 -16.55
C ASP A 251 17.79 13.24 -17.04
N SER A 252 18.22 14.44 -17.43
CA SER A 252 17.31 15.51 -17.86
C SER A 252 16.53 15.15 -19.12
N ARG A 253 17.13 14.36 -20.02
CA ARG A 253 16.50 13.90 -21.26
C ARG A 253 15.47 12.81 -20.97
N LEU A 254 15.69 11.99 -19.94
CA LEU A 254 14.68 11.04 -19.46
C LEU A 254 13.45 11.77 -18.89
N ALA A 255 13.64 12.89 -18.19
CA ALA A 255 12.53 13.66 -17.61
C ALA A 255 11.55 14.19 -18.68
N GLU A 256 12.04 14.52 -19.89
CA GLU A 256 11.23 14.92 -21.04
C GLU A 256 10.29 13.80 -21.55
N LEU A 257 10.60 12.55 -21.20
CA LEU A 257 9.80 11.37 -21.51
C LEU A 257 8.75 11.06 -20.44
N SER A 258 8.52 11.94 -19.48
CA SER A 258 7.47 11.75 -18.46
C SER A 258 6.13 11.37 -19.10
N GLY A 259 5.52 10.30 -18.59
CA GLY A 259 4.28 9.72 -19.09
C GLY A 259 4.46 8.65 -20.17
N VAL A 260 5.67 8.44 -20.71
CA VAL A 260 5.95 7.32 -21.61
C VAL A 260 5.90 6.02 -20.81
N SER A 261 5.04 5.10 -21.23
CA SER A 261 4.92 3.76 -20.68
C SER A 261 5.50 2.72 -21.64
N PHE A 262 6.09 1.68 -21.06
CA PHE A 262 6.54 0.50 -21.77
C PHE A 262 5.74 -0.68 -21.24
N PRO A 263 5.03 -1.44 -22.10
CA PRO A 263 4.22 -2.56 -21.67
C PRO A 263 5.08 -3.70 -21.08
N LYS A 264 6.32 -3.85 -21.59
CA LYS A 264 7.24 -4.89 -21.15
C LYS A 264 8.68 -4.43 -21.29
N VAL A 265 9.39 -4.41 -20.17
CA VAL A 265 10.85 -4.26 -20.11
C VAL A 265 11.43 -5.34 -19.21
N ARG A 266 12.72 -5.61 -19.33
CA ARG A 266 13.48 -6.34 -18.32
C ARG A 266 14.41 -5.34 -17.62
N VAL A 267 14.30 -5.24 -16.31
CA VAL A 267 15.13 -4.37 -15.48
C VAL A 267 16.03 -5.20 -14.58
N LYS A 268 17.30 -4.80 -14.46
CA LYS A 268 18.28 -5.43 -13.58
C LYS A 268 18.97 -4.36 -12.75
N LEU A 269 18.94 -4.50 -11.43
CA LEU A 269 19.62 -3.61 -10.51
C LEU A 269 20.94 -4.25 -10.06
N THR A 270 22.02 -3.51 -10.20
CA THR A 270 23.34 -3.86 -9.69
C THR A 270 23.70 -2.87 -8.59
N LEU A 271 24.13 -3.40 -7.45
CA LEU A 271 24.48 -2.63 -6.27
C LEU A 271 26.00 -2.72 -6.09
N GLU A 272 26.66 -1.57 -5.99
CA GLU A 272 28.10 -1.51 -5.74
C GLU A 272 28.42 -1.96 -4.31
N ASN A 273 29.63 -2.48 -4.08
CA ASN A 273 30.17 -2.80 -2.75
C ASN A 273 29.45 -3.87 -1.92
N VAL A 274 28.69 -4.77 -2.54
CA VAL A 274 28.09 -5.89 -1.83
C VAL A 274 28.74 -7.22 -2.26
N GLN A 275 29.09 -8.05 -1.27
CA GLN A 275 29.72 -9.36 -1.45
C GLN A 275 28.91 -10.24 -2.43
N THR A 276 29.63 -11.13 -3.12
CA THR A 276 29.25 -11.93 -4.32
C THR A 276 28.05 -12.89 -4.19
N ASN A 277 27.27 -12.84 -3.10
CA ASN A 277 26.16 -13.75 -2.82
C ASN A 277 24.77 -13.10 -2.78
N ILE A 278 24.58 -11.93 -3.41
CA ILE A 278 23.24 -11.33 -3.51
C ILE A 278 22.42 -12.02 -4.61
N PRO A 279 21.12 -12.27 -4.39
CA PRO A 279 20.19 -12.59 -5.47
C PRO A 279 20.28 -11.57 -6.62
N GLN A 280 20.30 -12.04 -7.86
CA GLN A 280 20.17 -11.14 -9.00
C GLN A 280 18.83 -10.43 -8.93
N LEU A 281 18.84 -9.13 -8.64
CA LEU A 281 17.65 -8.28 -8.64
C LEU A 281 17.27 -8.00 -10.09
N THR A 282 16.45 -8.88 -10.67
CA THR A 282 15.91 -8.76 -12.02
C THR A 282 14.40 -8.86 -11.98
N GLN A 283 13.71 -8.00 -12.74
CA GLN A 283 12.26 -8.03 -12.90
C GLN A 283 11.87 -7.82 -14.35
N VAL A 284 10.75 -8.40 -14.75
CA VAL A 284 10.14 -8.20 -16.07
C VAL A 284 8.72 -7.68 -15.88
N GLY A 285 8.34 -6.68 -16.66
CA GLY A 285 6.98 -6.17 -16.65
C GLY A 285 6.88 -4.73 -17.14
N PRO A 286 5.72 -4.09 -16.94
CA PRO A 286 5.51 -2.72 -17.38
C PRO A 286 6.36 -1.72 -16.58
N MET A 287 6.79 -0.66 -17.27
CA MET A 287 7.55 0.46 -16.70
C MET A 287 6.94 1.79 -17.15
N LEU A 288 7.02 2.79 -16.29
CA LEU A 288 6.57 4.16 -16.56
C LEU A 288 7.72 5.12 -16.31
N VAL A 289 7.97 6.04 -17.25
CA VAL A 289 8.86 7.17 -17.02
C VAL A 289 8.09 8.29 -16.34
N THR A 290 8.64 8.84 -15.26
CA THR A 290 8.10 10.00 -14.53
C THR A 290 9.03 11.19 -14.67
N HIS A 291 8.60 12.37 -14.22
CA HIS A 291 9.41 13.58 -14.26
C HIS A 291 10.64 13.57 -13.33
N TRP A 292 10.80 12.55 -12.47
CA TRP A 292 11.97 12.41 -11.59
C TRP A 292 12.71 11.07 -11.77
N GLY A 293 12.24 10.17 -12.64
CA GLY A 293 12.87 8.87 -12.85
C GLY A 293 11.93 7.79 -13.35
N LEU A 294 11.99 6.61 -12.73
CA LEU A 294 11.35 5.39 -13.24
C LEU A 294 10.37 4.81 -12.21
N SER A 295 9.22 4.36 -12.71
CA SER A 295 8.10 3.79 -11.98
C SER A 295 7.52 2.58 -12.73
N GLY A 296 6.34 2.14 -12.34
CA GLY A 296 5.63 1.01 -12.92
C GLY A 296 5.96 -0.32 -12.23
N PRO A 297 5.15 -1.37 -12.46
CA PRO A 297 5.25 -2.64 -11.76
C PRO A 297 6.65 -3.25 -11.72
N ALA A 298 7.43 -3.18 -12.81
CA ALA A 298 8.78 -3.74 -12.84
C ALA A 298 9.70 -3.06 -11.82
N ILE A 299 9.68 -1.73 -11.75
CA ILE A 299 10.49 -0.94 -10.82
C ILE A 299 10.01 -1.11 -9.38
N LEU A 300 8.69 -1.06 -9.16
CA LEU A 300 8.11 -1.23 -7.82
C LEU A 300 8.44 -2.61 -7.25
N LYS A 301 8.22 -3.69 -8.03
CA LYS A 301 8.61 -5.06 -7.64
C LYS A 301 10.09 -5.13 -7.30
N LEU A 302 10.95 -4.56 -8.16
CA LEU A 302 12.40 -4.58 -7.95
C LEU A 302 12.80 -3.89 -6.64
N SER A 303 12.19 -2.73 -6.35
CA SER A 303 12.42 -1.99 -5.10
C SER A 303 11.95 -2.77 -3.86
N ALA A 304 10.89 -3.58 -3.97
CA ALA A 304 10.37 -4.37 -2.85
C ALA A 304 11.29 -5.55 -2.51
N TRP A 305 11.81 -6.25 -3.53
CA TRP A 305 12.81 -7.30 -3.35
C TRP A 305 14.14 -6.73 -2.84
N GLY A 306 14.55 -5.57 -3.35
CA GLY A 306 15.79 -4.91 -2.96
C GLY A 306 15.70 -4.02 -1.71
N ALA A 307 14.55 -3.90 -1.05
CA ALA A 307 14.27 -2.84 -0.08
C ALA A 307 15.34 -2.66 1.01
N ARG A 308 15.81 -3.77 1.60
CA ARG A 308 16.84 -3.77 2.66
C ARG A 308 18.23 -3.44 2.14
N LEU A 309 18.60 -4.02 1.00
CA LEU A 309 19.89 -3.79 0.36
C LEU A 309 20.02 -2.34 -0.12
N LEU A 310 18.97 -1.83 -0.74
CA LEU A 310 18.87 -0.44 -1.15
C LEU A 310 18.96 0.49 0.07
N PHE A 311 18.29 0.17 1.18
CA PHE A 311 18.40 0.97 2.40
C PHE A 311 19.83 1.03 2.95
N SER A 312 20.58 -0.08 2.94
CA SER A 312 21.97 -0.10 3.42
C SER A 312 22.96 0.64 2.52
N LEU A 313 22.55 1.01 1.31
CA LEU A 313 23.38 1.67 0.29
C LEU A 313 22.80 3.04 -0.09
N ASP A 314 22.07 3.67 0.83
CA ASP A 314 21.46 4.99 0.64
C ASP A 314 20.61 5.12 -0.64
N TYR A 315 20.03 4.00 -1.07
CA TYR A 315 19.20 3.86 -2.26
C TYR A 315 19.92 4.17 -3.58
N GLU A 316 21.24 3.97 -3.63
CA GLU A 316 22.04 4.13 -4.84
C GLU A 316 22.33 2.80 -5.55
N GLY A 317 22.52 2.87 -6.87
CA GLY A 317 22.93 1.72 -7.67
C GLY A 317 22.79 1.94 -9.16
N ASP A 318 23.19 0.92 -9.94
CA ASP A 318 23.13 0.94 -11.39
C ASP A 318 21.96 0.08 -11.89
N LEU A 319 21.01 0.73 -12.55
CA LEU A 319 19.87 0.08 -13.18
C LEU A 319 20.12 -0.11 -14.67
N PHE A 320 20.03 -1.36 -15.13
CA PHE A 320 20.08 -1.72 -16.53
C PHE A 320 18.67 -2.03 -17.02
N VAL A 321 18.27 -1.43 -18.14
CA VAL A 321 16.96 -1.62 -18.76
C VAL A 321 17.13 -2.17 -20.16
N ASP A 322 16.50 -3.32 -20.40
CA ASP A 322 16.29 -3.94 -21.69
C ASP A 322 14.86 -3.59 -22.14
N PHE A 323 14.77 -2.64 -23.06
CA PHE A 323 13.51 -2.09 -23.58
C PHE A 323 12.82 -3.00 -24.59
N VAL A 324 13.54 -4.01 -25.09
CA VAL A 324 13.09 -4.96 -26.11
C VAL A 324 13.42 -6.39 -25.65
N PRO A 325 12.87 -6.84 -24.51
CA PRO A 325 13.32 -8.05 -23.83
C PRO A 325 13.11 -9.33 -24.63
N ASP A 326 12.16 -9.31 -25.57
CA ASP A 326 11.77 -10.44 -26.42
C ASP A 326 12.59 -10.53 -27.72
N ILE A 327 13.41 -9.51 -28.04
CA ILE A 327 14.25 -9.49 -29.24
C ILE A 327 15.69 -9.78 -28.83
N LYS A 328 16.35 -10.75 -29.47
CA LYS A 328 17.76 -11.05 -29.21
C LYS A 328 18.67 -9.96 -29.80
N MET A 329 19.87 -9.82 -29.25
CA MET A 329 20.83 -8.81 -29.71
C MET A 329 21.20 -8.97 -31.20
N GLU A 330 21.30 -10.22 -31.66
CA GLU A 330 21.58 -10.59 -33.05
C GLU A 330 20.46 -10.12 -34.00
N ASP A 331 19.21 -10.26 -33.57
CA ASP A 331 18.03 -9.86 -34.32
C ASP A 331 17.89 -8.33 -34.36
N LEU A 332 18.24 -7.62 -33.28
CA LEU A 332 18.21 -6.14 -33.25
C LEU A 332 19.08 -5.53 -34.34
N LYS A 333 20.30 -6.05 -34.50
CA LYS A 333 21.22 -5.59 -35.55
C LYS A 333 20.62 -5.84 -36.93
N SER A 334 20.01 -7.00 -37.14
CA SER A 334 19.38 -7.38 -38.40
C SER A 334 18.17 -6.50 -38.73
N ILE A 335 17.33 -6.19 -37.74
CA ILE A 335 16.18 -5.28 -37.88
C ILE A 335 16.65 -3.88 -38.25
N LEU A 336 17.65 -3.33 -37.55
CA LEU A 336 18.19 -2.01 -37.84
C LEU A 336 18.83 -1.92 -39.23
N MET A 337 19.54 -2.97 -39.67
CA MET A 337 20.09 -3.04 -41.03
C MET A 337 18.99 -3.09 -42.08
N LYS A 338 17.96 -3.92 -41.87
CA LYS A 338 16.80 -3.98 -42.76
C LYS A 338 16.11 -2.62 -42.87
N GLN A 339 15.92 -1.94 -41.73
CA GLN A 339 15.36 -0.59 -41.67
C GLN A 339 16.20 0.40 -42.49
N LYS A 340 17.53 0.36 -42.33
CA LYS A 340 18.47 1.19 -43.09
C LYS A 340 18.33 1.00 -44.60
N HIS A 341 18.20 -0.23 -45.07
CA HIS A 341 18.04 -0.54 -46.49
C HIS A 341 16.67 -0.15 -47.05
N GLN A 342 15.60 -0.30 -46.25
CA GLN A 342 14.23 0.02 -46.67
C GLN A 342 13.96 1.52 -46.70
N PHE A 343 14.50 2.27 -45.74
CA PHE A 343 14.16 3.69 -45.51
C PHE A 343 15.31 4.66 -45.81
N THR A 344 16.23 4.28 -46.71
CA THR A 344 17.47 5.01 -47.04
C THR A 344 17.35 6.54 -47.16
N LYS A 345 16.28 7.03 -47.81
CA LYS A 345 16.03 8.47 -48.06
C LYS A 345 15.23 9.17 -46.95
N GLN A 346 14.81 8.46 -45.92
CA GLN A 346 14.08 9.04 -44.79
C GLN A 346 15.02 9.44 -43.67
N LYS A 347 14.61 10.46 -42.91
CA LYS A 347 15.28 10.85 -41.66
C LYS A 347 15.16 9.76 -40.61
N LEU A 348 16.21 9.54 -39.83
CA LEU A 348 16.25 8.57 -38.72
C LEU A 348 15.06 8.71 -37.77
N LEU A 349 14.76 9.95 -37.36
CA LEU A 349 13.67 10.26 -36.43
C LEU A 349 12.29 9.81 -36.96
N ASN A 350 12.08 9.86 -38.27
CA ASN A 350 10.78 9.65 -38.88
C ASN A 350 10.48 8.18 -39.20
N ALA A 351 11.51 7.32 -39.23
CA ALA A 351 11.38 5.91 -39.58
C ALA A 351 11.96 5.01 -38.47
N CYS A 352 11.37 5.06 -37.28
CA CYS A 352 11.66 4.10 -36.20
C CYS A 352 11.13 2.69 -36.56
N PRO A 353 11.90 1.61 -36.32
CA PRO A 353 11.40 0.25 -36.46
C PRO A 353 10.16 0.01 -35.60
N LEU A 354 9.09 -0.51 -36.21
CA LEU A 354 7.82 -0.78 -35.53
C LEU A 354 7.92 -2.00 -34.62
N GLU A 355 8.83 -2.92 -34.95
CA GLU A 355 9.13 -4.16 -34.22
C GLU A 355 9.55 -3.89 -32.77
N PHE A 356 10.07 -2.70 -32.47
CA PHE A 356 10.48 -2.34 -31.11
C PHE A 356 9.31 -1.91 -30.23
N GLY A 357 8.16 -1.54 -30.80
CA GLY A 357 7.00 -1.09 -30.03
C GLY A 357 7.24 0.17 -29.20
N ILE A 358 8.19 1.03 -29.60
CA ILE A 358 8.57 2.25 -28.88
C ILE A 358 8.00 3.51 -29.53
N VAL A 359 7.75 4.53 -28.71
CA VAL A 359 7.25 5.83 -29.19
C VAL A 359 8.37 6.68 -29.79
N LYS A 360 8.03 7.54 -30.76
CA LYS A 360 8.97 8.44 -31.46
C LYS A 360 9.83 9.29 -30.52
N ARG A 361 9.27 9.77 -29.41
CA ARG A 361 10.00 10.56 -28.40
C ARG A 361 11.12 9.74 -27.73
N PHE A 362 10.84 8.46 -27.43
CA PHE A 362 11.85 7.56 -26.87
C PHE A 362 12.89 7.17 -27.92
N TRP A 363 12.48 6.96 -29.17
CA TRP A 363 13.42 6.75 -30.27
C TRP A 363 14.42 7.91 -30.40
N LYS A 364 13.93 9.16 -30.37
CA LYS A 364 14.79 10.35 -30.31
C LYS A 364 15.76 10.30 -29.13
N TYR A 365 15.28 9.95 -27.94
CA TYR A 365 16.13 9.82 -26.75
C TYR A 365 17.28 8.81 -26.94
N VAL A 366 17.01 7.65 -27.56
CA VAL A 366 18.05 6.65 -27.86
C VAL A 366 19.08 7.20 -28.84
N LEU A 367 18.64 7.88 -29.91
CA LEU A 367 19.54 8.52 -30.87
C LEU A 367 20.42 9.60 -30.22
N ASP A 368 19.82 10.46 -29.40
CA ASP A 368 20.52 11.52 -28.68
C ASP A 368 21.54 10.94 -27.68
N ARG A 369 21.26 9.76 -27.09
CA ARG A 369 22.19 9.05 -26.20
C ARG A 369 23.36 8.41 -26.93
N GLU A 370 23.14 7.90 -28.15
CA GLU A 370 24.22 7.41 -29.01
C GLU A 370 25.07 8.58 -29.59
N GLY A 371 24.56 9.81 -29.52
CA GLY A 371 25.21 10.97 -30.13
C GLY A 371 24.97 11.07 -31.64
N VAL A 372 23.86 10.48 -32.13
CA VAL A 372 23.47 10.53 -33.54
C VAL A 372 22.45 11.64 -33.74
N ASP A 373 22.72 12.53 -34.70
CA ASP A 373 21.75 13.53 -35.12
C ASP A 373 20.52 12.84 -35.75
N ALA A 374 19.35 13.11 -35.15
CA ALA A 374 18.09 12.48 -35.52
C ALA A 374 17.58 12.92 -36.91
N ASP A 375 18.12 14.03 -37.46
CA ASP A 375 17.75 14.58 -38.76
C ASP A 375 18.54 14.01 -39.94
N ILE A 376 19.58 13.21 -39.70
CA ILE A 376 20.33 12.55 -40.79
C ILE A 376 19.47 11.49 -41.48
N LEU A 377 19.85 11.12 -42.70
CA LEU A 377 19.21 10.05 -43.45
C LEU A 377 19.66 8.67 -42.97
N TRP A 378 18.79 7.67 -43.09
CA TRP A 378 19.13 6.26 -42.84
C TRP A 378 20.30 5.78 -43.70
N ALA A 379 20.48 6.31 -44.91
CA ALA A 379 21.66 6.00 -45.72
C ALA A 379 22.98 6.43 -45.05
N SER A 380 22.96 7.45 -44.20
CA SER A 380 24.14 8.11 -43.64
C SER A 380 24.59 7.56 -42.28
N ILE A 381 23.76 6.78 -41.58
CA ILE A 381 24.14 6.22 -40.28
C ILE A 381 25.22 5.13 -40.42
N SER A 382 26.24 5.20 -39.57
CA SER A 382 27.33 4.22 -39.53
C SER A 382 26.88 2.88 -38.94
N ASN A 383 27.54 1.79 -39.30
CA ASN A 383 27.25 0.47 -38.72
C ASN A 383 27.60 0.41 -37.22
N ASN A 384 28.60 1.19 -36.77
CA ASN A 384 28.96 1.28 -35.35
C ASN A 384 27.83 1.94 -34.54
N SER A 385 27.25 3.03 -35.06
CA SER A 385 26.10 3.68 -34.44
C SER A 385 24.87 2.77 -34.37
N LEU A 386 24.64 1.91 -35.37
CA LEU A 386 23.57 0.90 -35.30
C LEU A 386 23.82 -0.13 -34.17
N ILE A 387 25.08 -0.53 -33.96
CA ILE A 387 25.46 -1.43 -32.86
C ILE A 387 25.26 -0.74 -31.51
N GLY A 388 25.65 0.54 -31.38
CA GLY A 388 25.43 1.33 -30.17
C GLY A 388 23.95 1.53 -29.85
N ILE A 389 23.11 1.85 -30.85
CA ILE A 389 21.65 1.91 -30.71
C ILE A 389 21.09 0.56 -30.23
N ALA A 390 21.50 -0.56 -30.85
CA ALA A 390 21.06 -1.89 -30.41
C ALA A 390 21.47 -2.17 -28.95
N SER A 391 22.68 -1.75 -28.56
CA SER A 391 23.17 -1.88 -27.19
C SER A 391 22.36 -1.04 -26.22
N LEU A 392 22.03 0.21 -26.56
CA LEU A 392 21.18 1.09 -25.74
C LEU A 392 19.75 0.56 -25.60
N LEU A 393 19.19 -0.08 -26.63
CA LEU A 393 17.87 -0.73 -26.52
C LEU A 393 17.89 -1.95 -25.59
N LYS A 394 19.01 -2.69 -25.56
CA LYS A 394 19.14 -3.95 -24.80
C LYS A 394 19.70 -3.78 -23.38
N HIS A 395 20.57 -2.80 -23.17
CA HIS A 395 21.38 -2.64 -21.96
C HIS A 395 21.55 -1.16 -21.58
N CYS A 396 20.44 -0.39 -21.57
CA CYS A 396 20.50 1.02 -21.19
C CYS A 396 20.81 1.16 -19.70
N LYS A 397 21.93 1.81 -19.37
CA LYS A 397 22.32 2.10 -17.98
C LYS A 397 21.71 3.42 -17.50
N PHE A 398 21.13 3.37 -16.31
CA PHE A 398 20.66 4.51 -15.52
C PHE A 398 21.25 4.47 -14.12
N ARG A 399 21.73 5.61 -13.63
CA ARG A 399 22.17 5.75 -12.23
C ARG A 399 20.95 6.04 -11.35
N VAL A 400 20.72 5.18 -10.36
CA VAL A 400 19.73 5.40 -9.30
C VAL A 400 20.40 6.22 -8.21
N MET A 401 19.81 7.38 -7.90
CA MET A 401 20.30 8.33 -6.90
C MET A 401 19.40 8.40 -5.65
N GLY A 402 18.42 7.51 -5.58
CA GLY A 402 17.48 7.48 -4.49
C GLY A 402 16.12 6.90 -4.84
N LYS A 403 15.22 7.01 -3.88
CA LYS A 403 13.80 6.66 -4.00
C LYS A 403 12.92 7.88 -4.25
N GLY A 404 11.75 7.66 -4.83
CA GLY A 404 10.73 8.70 -5.01
C GLY A 404 10.28 9.37 -3.70
N GLN A 405 9.61 10.51 -3.84
CA GLN A 405 9.19 11.35 -2.71
C GLN A 405 7.79 11.01 -2.16
N PHE A 406 6.95 10.31 -2.94
CA PHE A 406 5.57 10.02 -2.56
C PHE A 406 5.44 8.90 -1.55
N LYS A 407 5.55 9.27 -0.27
CA LYS A 407 5.54 8.34 0.87
C LYS A 407 4.23 7.56 1.05
N ASP A 408 3.10 8.10 0.58
CA ASP A 408 1.78 7.50 0.82
C ASP A 408 1.54 6.21 0.03
N GLU A 409 2.28 6.00 -1.06
CA GLU A 409 2.22 4.80 -1.90
C GLU A 409 3.13 3.66 -1.37
N PHE A 410 4.02 3.97 -0.42
CA PHE A 410 5.00 3.00 0.04
C PHE A 410 4.37 1.96 0.97
N VAL A 411 4.87 0.74 0.80
CA VAL A 411 4.77 -0.31 1.79
C VAL A 411 6.04 -0.28 2.64
N THR A 412 6.02 -0.92 3.80
CA THR A 412 7.15 -0.92 4.73
C THR A 412 7.71 -2.32 4.87
N ALA A 413 9.03 -2.39 4.81
CA ALA A 413 9.82 -3.56 5.12
C ALA A 413 10.32 -3.52 6.55
N GLY A 414 9.90 -4.47 7.38
CA GLY A 414 10.14 -4.43 8.82
C GLY A 414 8.85 -4.35 9.61
N GLY A 415 9.01 -4.28 10.93
CA GLY A 415 7.94 -4.50 11.90
C GLY A 415 8.31 -5.60 12.87
N VAL A 416 7.30 -6.18 13.50
CA VAL A 416 7.49 -7.26 14.48
C VAL A 416 8.00 -8.52 13.76
N PRO A 417 9.11 -9.15 14.18
CA PRO A 417 9.68 -10.31 13.50
C PRO A 417 8.69 -11.46 13.28
N LEU A 418 8.95 -12.27 12.25
CA LEU A 418 8.16 -13.48 11.96
C LEU A 418 8.21 -14.52 13.09
N SER A 419 9.30 -14.55 13.87
CA SER A 419 9.43 -15.41 15.06
C SER A 419 8.48 -15.01 16.19
N GLU A 420 7.90 -13.81 16.12
CA GLU A 420 7.01 -13.27 17.16
C GLU A 420 5.58 -13.12 16.66
N VAL A 421 5.36 -12.49 15.49
CA VAL A 421 4.02 -12.23 14.94
C VAL A 421 4.00 -12.36 13.41
N LEU A 422 4.31 -11.28 12.67
CA LEU A 422 4.22 -11.25 11.21
C LEU A 422 5.03 -10.06 10.65
N ASN A 423 6.13 -10.34 9.94
CA ASN A 423 6.92 -9.36 9.18
C ASN A 423 6.84 -9.65 7.69
N VAL A 424 5.71 -9.27 7.10
CA VAL A 424 5.39 -9.54 5.69
C VAL A 424 5.14 -8.25 4.93
N ASP A 425 5.51 -8.24 3.67
CA ASP A 425 5.02 -7.31 2.67
C ASP A 425 4.82 -8.04 1.35
N GLY A 426 3.82 -7.61 0.59
CA GLY A 426 3.62 -8.08 -0.76
C GLY A 426 4.27 -7.13 -1.76
N VAL A 427 4.48 -7.62 -2.98
CA VAL A 427 4.70 -6.74 -4.13
C VAL A 427 3.42 -5.98 -4.51
N THR A 428 3.50 -5.08 -5.50
CA THR A 428 2.30 -4.47 -6.09
C THR A 428 1.45 -5.53 -6.80
N GLY A 429 0.13 -5.36 -6.80
CA GLY A 429 -0.79 -6.31 -7.45
C GLY A 429 -1.91 -6.87 -6.57
N GLY A 430 -2.18 -6.26 -5.41
CA GLY A 430 -3.27 -6.66 -4.51
C GLY A 430 -2.82 -7.46 -3.29
N PHE A 431 -1.57 -7.96 -3.31
CA PHE A 431 -0.99 -8.82 -2.26
C PHE A 431 -1.00 -8.19 -0.87
N ASN A 432 -0.63 -6.91 -0.73
CA ASN A 432 -0.63 -6.26 0.58
C ASN A 432 -2.03 -6.15 1.20
N PHE A 433 -3.06 -5.96 0.38
CA PHE A 433 -4.43 -5.99 0.86
C PHE A 433 -4.87 -7.42 1.15
N GLN A 434 -4.53 -8.40 0.31
CA GLN A 434 -4.79 -9.80 0.62
C GLN A 434 -4.23 -10.19 2.00
N ASN A 435 -2.99 -9.82 2.30
CA ASN A 435 -2.41 -10.05 3.61
C ASN A 435 -3.17 -9.32 4.74
N ALA A 436 -3.62 -8.09 4.50
CA ALA A 436 -4.43 -7.36 5.48
C ALA A 436 -5.79 -8.04 5.74
N TRP A 437 -6.48 -8.52 4.70
CA TRP A 437 -7.75 -9.25 4.83
C TRP A 437 -7.55 -10.57 5.56
N SER A 438 -6.55 -11.34 5.14
CA SER A 438 -6.21 -12.64 5.73
C SER A 438 -5.86 -12.49 7.21
N GLY A 439 -4.93 -11.58 7.54
CA GLY A 439 -4.51 -11.33 8.91
C GLY A 439 -5.66 -10.79 9.79
N GLY A 440 -6.46 -9.87 9.25
CA GLY A 440 -7.66 -9.36 9.94
C GLY A 440 -8.67 -10.48 10.21
N TYR A 441 -8.95 -11.32 9.21
CA TYR A 441 -9.89 -12.43 9.33
C TYR A 441 -9.45 -13.46 10.37
N ILE A 442 -8.17 -13.85 10.33
CA ILE A 442 -7.60 -14.82 11.27
C ILE A 442 -7.66 -14.27 12.69
N ALA A 443 -7.14 -13.05 12.91
CA ALA A 443 -7.13 -12.43 14.24
C ALA A 443 -8.56 -12.23 14.77
N GLY A 444 -9.47 -11.72 13.95
CA GLY A 444 -10.88 -11.53 14.33
C GLY A 444 -11.58 -12.85 14.63
N THR A 445 -11.30 -13.91 13.87
CA THR A 445 -11.86 -15.25 14.12
C THR A 445 -11.34 -15.81 15.44
N SER A 446 -10.03 -15.73 15.70
CA SER A 446 -9.43 -16.23 16.95
C SER A 446 -9.98 -15.50 18.17
N ILE A 447 -10.02 -14.17 18.13
CA ILE A 447 -10.57 -13.36 19.24
C ILE A 447 -12.06 -13.65 19.44
N GLY A 448 -12.82 -13.75 18.36
CA GLY A 448 -14.24 -14.07 18.45
C GLY A 448 -14.51 -15.46 19.03
N LYS A 449 -13.66 -16.46 18.75
CA LYS A 449 -13.76 -17.78 19.37
C LYS A 449 -13.47 -17.73 20.87
N LEU A 450 -12.39 -17.08 21.27
CA LEU A 450 -12.06 -16.89 22.69
C LEU A 450 -13.21 -16.24 23.47
N ALA A 451 -13.81 -15.18 22.90
CA ALA A 451 -14.94 -14.50 23.52
C ALA A 451 -16.23 -15.35 23.55
N LEU A 452 -16.41 -16.25 22.59
CA LEU A 452 -17.54 -17.19 22.57
C LEU A 452 -17.37 -18.26 23.65
N ASP A 453 -16.18 -18.81 23.78
CA ASP A 453 -15.84 -19.84 24.76
C ASP A 453 -15.96 -19.29 26.20
N ALA A 454 -15.42 -18.10 26.47
CA ALA A 454 -15.55 -17.42 27.76
C ALA A 454 -17.02 -17.19 28.17
N LYS A 455 -17.89 -16.86 27.20
CA LYS A 455 -19.32 -16.72 27.46
C LYS A 455 -19.98 -18.07 27.82
N MET A 456 -19.60 -19.15 27.16
CA MET A 456 -20.14 -20.47 27.49
C MET A 456 -19.73 -20.92 28.90
N GLU A 457 -18.48 -20.66 29.31
CA GLU A 457 -17.99 -20.97 30.66
C GLU A 457 -18.78 -20.22 31.74
N THR A 458 -18.97 -18.90 31.57
CA THR A 458 -19.77 -18.10 32.51
C THR A 458 -21.24 -18.56 32.59
N GLU A 459 -21.86 -18.94 31.49
CA GLU A 459 -23.24 -19.47 31.49
C GLU A 459 -23.35 -20.85 32.19
N VAL A 460 -22.32 -21.70 32.06
CA VAL A 460 -22.27 -23.01 32.76
C VAL A 460 -22.07 -22.85 34.26
N GLU A 461 -21.20 -21.94 34.71
CA GLU A 461 -21.00 -21.65 36.13
C GLU A 461 -22.28 -21.11 36.79
N HIS A 462 -22.94 -20.14 36.16
CA HIS A 462 -24.22 -19.60 36.64
C HIS A 462 -25.33 -20.66 36.64
N GLY A 463 -25.37 -21.55 35.63
CA GLY A 463 -26.31 -22.66 35.58
C GLY A 463 -26.10 -23.71 36.68
N THR A 464 -24.87 -23.84 37.18
CA THR A 464 -24.50 -24.79 38.24
C THR A 464 -24.78 -24.21 39.64
N GLU A 465 -24.52 -22.91 39.86
CA GLU A 465 -24.90 -22.22 41.10
C GLU A 465 -26.42 -22.14 41.31
N VAL A 466 -27.19 -21.93 40.23
CA VAL A 466 -28.65 -21.93 40.32
C VAL A 466 -29.17 -23.32 40.71
N LYS A 467 -28.62 -24.40 40.16
CA LYS A 467 -28.99 -25.77 40.56
C LYS A 467 -28.65 -26.12 42.01
N HIS A 468 -27.53 -25.59 42.54
CA HIS A 468 -27.17 -25.78 43.94
C HIS A 468 -28.06 -24.98 44.90
N ARG A 469 -28.60 -23.83 44.48
CA ARG A 469 -29.60 -23.09 45.28
C ARG A 469 -30.98 -23.73 45.27
N THR A 470 -31.41 -24.37 44.17
CA THR A 470 -32.73 -25.02 44.10
C THR A 470 -32.79 -26.39 44.78
N THR A 471 -31.65 -26.97 45.20
CA THR A 471 -31.58 -28.24 45.94
C THR A 471 -31.48 -28.08 47.46
N LEU A 472 -31.45 -26.84 47.96
CA LEU A 472 -31.38 -26.49 49.39
C LEU A 472 -32.66 -25.80 49.91
N SER A 473 -33.76 -25.89 49.17
CA SER A 473 -35.12 -25.51 49.59
C SER A 473 -36.03 -26.71 49.50
#